data_AF-A0A2M8EZ89-F1
#
_entry.id   AF-A0A2M8EZ89-F1
#
_cell.length_a   1.000
_cell.length_b   1.000
_cell.length_c   1.000
_cell.angle_alpha   90.00
_cell.angle_beta   90.00
_cell.angle_gamma   90.00
#
_symmetry.space_group_name_H-M   'P 1'
#
loop_
_entity.id
_entity.type
_entity.pdbx_description
1 polymer ?
#
loop_
_entity_poly.entity_id
_entity_poly.type
_entity_poly.pdbx_seq_one_letter_code
_entity_poly.pdbx_strand_id
1 'polypeptide(L)'
;KSRAAVDRVDLTLSPKSGALKVGEEKTIVLLIKPQLVDGDKKISGIDLTIATEGNISILGLTPPAPFPLGSNTNLKGAQLINDVKEKQARIAYVYTNPSNELSSVLQIQLRIKGTAPGSGKLVINKEKTEIAGIAIGNIFELGLVDETSYSVSGQAGPSVTLQISPKTTQKEVGEAFPLTFQIVNTPEGKGISAFTINLSYDKDLLEIISVGDPIDAVTNGDKDKFTQGKKEINQNKGEIILSYLSTVAQDQLPKKPKIEIQVKGKKTGTGEFKIVSAQVTGNISENEYQTSIENASYDIVSDGGPTNTPVPTGGTDGNVKLNLKLKFQGILGKPADALNKMAVKIKLLNELTETATDYKSADFTADDKGVWSGNTSFNIDVNAKYILYVKGPYHIQKKICDEKPIETADGTYSCIKGNISLKKGYNDVFDLTGIILLVGDLPDQNGAVDAYDISLVRNNLGKTDETSVANSDVNRDGIVDTQDYSSIIAALSIKQDEE
;
A
#
# COMPACT_ATOMS: atom_id res chain seq x y z
N LYS A 1 32.41 15.84 -39.82
CA LYS A 1 32.47 14.72 -38.85
C LYS A 1 31.16 13.95 -38.98
N SER A 2 31.15 12.78 -39.65
CA SER A 2 29.97 11.94 -39.73
C SER A 2 29.61 11.50 -38.30
N ARG A 3 28.34 11.64 -37.91
CA ARG A 3 27.84 11.01 -36.69
C ARG A 3 28.04 9.50 -36.85
N ALA A 4 28.70 8.85 -35.90
CA ALA A 4 28.78 7.40 -35.87
C ALA A 4 27.35 6.83 -35.93
N ALA A 5 27.15 5.77 -36.70
CA ALA A 5 25.86 5.08 -36.75
C ALA A 5 25.55 4.56 -35.34
N VAL A 6 24.43 5.01 -34.77
CA VAL A 6 24.01 4.52 -33.45
C VAL A 6 23.28 3.20 -33.62
N ASP A 7 23.64 2.22 -32.81
CA ASP A 7 23.00 0.91 -32.83
C ASP A 7 21.60 1.00 -32.23
N ARG A 8 20.59 0.68 -33.03
CA ARG A 8 19.18 0.76 -32.64
C ARG A 8 18.50 -0.61 -32.54
N VAL A 9 17.42 -0.67 -31.76
CA VAL A 9 16.54 -1.84 -31.64
C VAL A 9 15.07 -1.45 -31.78
N ASP A 10 14.34 -2.19 -32.60
CA ASP A 10 12.90 -2.03 -32.78
C ASP A 10 12.13 -2.99 -31.88
N LEU A 11 11.04 -2.48 -31.30
CA LEU A 11 10.10 -3.22 -30.46
C LEU A 11 8.73 -3.16 -31.12
N THR A 12 8.34 -4.25 -31.78
CA THR A 12 7.10 -4.30 -32.57
C THR A 12 6.08 -5.25 -31.99
N LEU A 13 4.82 -4.84 -31.94
CA LEU A 13 3.72 -5.61 -31.34
C LEU A 13 2.78 -6.16 -32.43
N SER A 14 2.29 -7.38 -32.25
CA SER A 14 1.36 -8.01 -33.18
C SER A 14 0.31 -8.88 -32.47
N PRO A 15 -1.00 -8.72 -32.76
CA PRO A 15 -1.56 -7.67 -33.61
C PRO A 15 -1.40 -6.27 -32.98
N LYS A 16 -1.28 -5.23 -33.81
CA LYS A 16 -1.22 -3.82 -33.36
C LYS A 16 -2.58 -3.29 -32.92
N SER A 17 -3.66 -3.89 -33.41
CA SER A 17 -5.01 -3.50 -33.03
C SER A 17 -5.98 -4.67 -33.08
N GLY A 18 -7.15 -4.50 -32.45
CA GLY A 18 -8.23 -5.46 -32.57
C GLY A 18 -9.41 -5.15 -31.65
N ALA A 19 -10.38 -6.05 -31.65
CA ALA A 19 -11.50 -6.04 -30.73
C ALA A 19 -11.33 -7.12 -29.65
N LEU A 20 -11.89 -6.84 -28.47
CA LEU A 20 -12.06 -7.73 -27.33
C LEU A 20 -13.50 -7.57 -26.82
N LYS A 21 -14.04 -8.61 -26.20
CA LYS A 21 -15.17 -8.49 -25.26
C LYS A 21 -14.65 -8.33 -23.84
N VAL A 22 -15.47 -7.77 -22.95
CA VAL A 22 -15.18 -7.82 -21.51
C VAL A 22 -15.05 -9.30 -21.10
N GLY A 23 -13.95 -9.61 -20.41
CA GLY A 23 -13.60 -10.98 -20.03
C GLY A 23 -12.80 -11.76 -21.08
N GLU A 24 -12.75 -11.32 -22.33
CA GLU A 24 -12.03 -12.02 -23.40
C GLU A 24 -10.52 -11.86 -23.25
N GLU A 25 -9.79 -12.98 -23.36
CA GLU A 25 -8.34 -13.00 -23.38
C GLU A 25 -7.79 -13.01 -24.82
N LYS A 26 -6.63 -12.37 -25.01
CA LYS A 26 -5.92 -12.37 -26.30
C LYS A 26 -4.43 -12.39 -26.10
N THR A 27 -3.72 -13.08 -27.00
CA THR A 27 -2.25 -13.13 -27.00
C THR A 27 -1.68 -12.15 -28.02
N ILE A 28 -0.74 -11.32 -27.58
CA ILE A 28 0.01 -10.34 -28.37
C ILE A 28 1.47 -10.76 -28.39
N VAL A 29 2.11 -10.75 -29.54
CA VAL A 29 3.55 -11.04 -29.69
C VAL A 29 4.31 -9.72 -29.76
N LEU A 30 5.24 -9.52 -28.84
CA LEU A 30 6.28 -8.50 -28.94
C LEU A 30 7.51 -9.11 -29.61
N LEU A 31 8.01 -8.49 -30.67
CA LEU A 31 9.30 -8.80 -31.26
C LEU A 31 10.31 -7.70 -30.90
N ILE A 32 11.50 -8.10 -30.47
CA ILE A 32 12.65 -7.24 -30.20
C ILE A 32 13.69 -7.54 -31.26
N LYS A 33 13.99 -6.57 -32.13
CA LYS A 33 14.82 -6.77 -33.32
C LYS A 33 15.80 -5.60 -33.50
N PRO A 34 17.11 -5.81 -33.39
CA PRO A 34 18.10 -4.80 -33.72
C PRO A 34 17.96 -4.35 -35.18
N GLN A 35 18.09 -3.05 -35.43
CA GLN A 35 18.20 -2.50 -36.77
C GLN A 35 19.55 -2.93 -37.35
N LEU A 36 19.51 -3.83 -38.32
CA LEU A 36 20.69 -4.37 -38.96
C LEU A 36 21.34 -3.29 -39.82
N VAL A 37 22.51 -2.82 -39.40
CA VAL A 37 23.41 -2.04 -40.26
C VAL A 37 24.43 -2.98 -40.92
N ASP A 38 24.93 -4.00 -40.19
CA ASP A 38 25.98 -4.93 -40.65
C ASP A 38 25.68 -6.43 -40.40
N GLY A 39 24.42 -6.83 -40.16
CA GLY A 39 24.01 -8.26 -40.13
C GLY A 39 24.27 -9.07 -38.84
N ASP A 40 25.17 -8.64 -37.96
CA ASP A 40 25.63 -9.45 -36.80
C ASP A 40 25.15 -9.00 -35.41
N LYS A 41 24.19 -8.08 -35.34
CA LYS A 41 23.70 -7.58 -34.04
C LYS A 41 22.91 -8.66 -33.30
N LYS A 42 23.38 -9.01 -32.10
CA LYS A 42 22.74 -9.96 -31.18
C LYS A 42 22.34 -9.28 -29.88
N ILE A 43 21.35 -9.84 -29.21
CA ILE A 43 20.83 -9.36 -27.93
C ILE A 43 21.44 -10.19 -26.80
N SER A 44 22.07 -9.52 -25.83
CA SER A 44 22.69 -10.14 -24.65
C SER A 44 21.86 -9.94 -23.37
N GLY A 45 20.95 -8.97 -23.36
CA GLY A 45 20.08 -8.71 -22.21
C GLY A 45 18.88 -7.83 -22.54
N ILE A 46 17.88 -7.92 -21.69
CA ILE A 46 16.63 -7.15 -21.77
C ILE A 46 16.27 -6.70 -20.35
N ASP A 47 15.98 -5.42 -20.15
CA ASP A 47 15.11 -4.92 -19.08
C ASP A 47 13.94 -4.22 -19.77
N LEU A 48 12.74 -4.73 -19.60
CA LEU A 48 11.56 -4.31 -20.35
C LEU A 48 10.42 -3.99 -19.40
N THR A 49 9.89 -2.79 -19.53
CA THR A 49 8.71 -2.33 -18.78
C THR A 49 7.55 -2.05 -19.75
N ILE A 50 6.43 -2.75 -19.55
CA ILE A 50 5.20 -2.60 -20.34
C ILE A 50 4.07 -2.19 -19.38
N ALA A 51 3.23 -1.26 -19.81
CA ALA A 51 2.03 -0.84 -19.11
C ALA A 51 0.79 -1.00 -20.00
N THR A 52 -0.38 -1.05 -19.37
CA THR A 52 -1.65 -0.92 -20.08
C THR A 52 -2.33 0.40 -19.72
N GLU A 53 -2.92 1.05 -20.71
CA GLU A 53 -3.84 2.17 -20.54
C GLU A 53 -5.27 1.73 -20.86
N GLY A 54 -6.25 2.38 -20.22
CA GLY A 54 -7.67 2.11 -20.43
C GLY A 54 -8.11 0.74 -19.94
N ASN A 55 -9.01 0.11 -20.69
CA ASN A 55 -9.84 -1.00 -20.24
C ASN A 55 -9.32 -2.37 -20.66
N ILE A 56 -8.00 -2.53 -20.70
CA ILE A 56 -7.34 -3.83 -20.82
C ILE A 56 -6.39 -4.06 -19.63
N SER A 57 -6.11 -5.32 -19.33
CA SER A 57 -5.13 -5.73 -18.32
C SER A 57 -4.15 -6.76 -18.87
N ILE A 58 -2.98 -6.87 -18.23
CA ILE A 58 -1.96 -7.89 -18.47
C ILE A 58 -2.25 -9.08 -17.55
N LEU A 59 -2.37 -10.27 -18.13
CA LEU A 59 -2.53 -11.52 -17.39
C LEU A 59 -1.21 -12.25 -17.16
N GLY A 60 -0.24 -12.04 -18.05
CA GLY A 60 1.01 -12.77 -18.02
C GLY A 60 1.81 -12.59 -19.31
N LEU A 61 3.04 -13.08 -19.27
CA LEU A 61 3.95 -13.06 -20.41
C LEU A 61 4.90 -14.26 -20.38
N THR A 62 5.37 -14.69 -21.55
CA THR A 62 6.35 -15.76 -21.66
C THR A 62 7.77 -15.23 -21.44
N PRO A 63 8.72 -16.08 -21.02
CA PRO A 63 10.14 -15.77 -21.15
C PRO A 63 10.49 -15.37 -22.60
N PRO A 64 11.43 -14.43 -22.82
CA PRO A 64 11.84 -14.09 -24.17
C PRO A 64 12.50 -15.31 -24.83
N ALA A 65 12.06 -15.61 -26.04
CA ALA A 65 12.54 -16.75 -26.81
C ALA A 65 13.06 -16.29 -28.18
N PRO A 66 13.97 -17.04 -28.81
CA PRO A 66 14.35 -16.82 -30.20
C PRO A 66 13.11 -16.80 -31.12
N PHE A 67 13.14 -15.93 -32.14
CA PHE A 67 12.12 -15.91 -33.19
C PHE A 67 12.66 -16.50 -34.51
N PRO A 68 11.90 -17.38 -35.19
CA PRO A 68 10.59 -17.93 -34.82
C PRO A 68 10.66 -18.96 -33.68
N LEU A 69 9.50 -19.27 -33.06
CA LEU A 69 9.42 -20.29 -31.99
C LEU A 69 9.92 -21.63 -32.53
N GLY A 70 10.74 -22.34 -31.76
CA GLY A 70 11.31 -23.62 -32.16
C GLY A 70 12.63 -23.53 -32.94
N SER A 71 13.23 -22.33 -33.05
CA SER A 71 14.62 -22.20 -33.51
C SER A 71 15.59 -22.77 -32.46
N ASN A 72 16.60 -23.53 -32.91
CA ASN A 72 17.48 -24.38 -32.09
C ASN A 72 18.49 -23.62 -31.20
N THR A 73 18.25 -22.36 -30.83
CA THR A 73 19.13 -21.62 -29.93
C THR A 73 18.70 -21.86 -28.48
N ASN A 74 19.43 -22.75 -27.80
CA ASN A 74 19.32 -22.96 -26.36
C ASN A 74 19.84 -21.71 -25.63
N LEU A 75 19.02 -20.66 -25.54
CA LEU A 75 19.34 -19.47 -24.76
C LEU A 75 19.44 -19.85 -23.29
N LYS A 76 20.65 -19.77 -22.76
CA LYS A 76 21.01 -19.95 -21.35
C LYS A 76 21.09 -18.57 -20.73
N GLY A 77 20.15 -18.25 -19.86
CA GLY A 77 20.12 -16.96 -19.20
C GLY A 77 19.50 -17.03 -17.82
N ALA A 78 19.73 -15.99 -17.03
CA ALA A 78 19.08 -15.79 -15.75
C ALA A 78 17.93 -14.79 -15.92
N GLN A 79 16.75 -15.14 -15.41
CA GLN A 79 15.69 -14.17 -15.17
C GLN A 79 16.04 -13.41 -13.89
N LEU A 80 16.23 -12.09 -14.00
CA LEU A 80 16.57 -11.22 -12.88
C LEU A 80 15.32 -10.59 -12.27
N ILE A 81 14.34 -10.24 -13.10
CA ILE A 81 13.08 -9.62 -12.68
C ILE A 81 11.90 -10.29 -13.38
N ASN A 82 10.84 -10.55 -12.61
CA ASN A 82 9.54 -11.01 -13.10
C ASN A 82 8.41 -10.39 -12.25
N ASP A 83 8.14 -9.11 -12.46
CA ASP A 83 7.07 -8.40 -11.75
C ASP A 83 5.91 -8.16 -12.72
N VAL A 84 4.88 -9.01 -12.66
CA VAL A 84 3.69 -8.89 -13.52
C VAL A 84 2.50 -8.52 -12.67
N LYS A 85 1.92 -7.36 -12.94
CA LYS A 85 0.72 -6.81 -12.32
C LYS A 85 -0.32 -6.54 -13.40
N GLU A 86 -1.57 -6.35 -12.97
CA GLU A 86 -2.71 -6.15 -13.88
C GLU A 86 -2.48 -5.01 -14.89
N LYS A 87 -1.85 -3.90 -14.47
CA LYS A 87 -1.63 -2.72 -15.32
C LYS A 87 -0.20 -2.49 -15.77
N GLN A 88 0.74 -3.29 -15.29
CA GLN A 88 2.16 -3.14 -15.58
C GLN A 88 2.89 -4.45 -15.44
N ALA A 89 3.80 -4.74 -16.37
CA ALA A 89 4.74 -5.85 -16.26
C ALA A 89 6.17 -5.34 -16.46
N ARG A 90 7.09 -5.77 -15.60
CA ARG A 90 8.53 -5.60 -15.77
C ARG A 90 9.22 -6.95 -15.77
N ILE A 91 10.03 -7.19 -16.79
CA ILE A 91 10.90 -8.36 -16.86
C ILE A 91 12.33 -7.95 -17.14
N ALA A 92 13.27 -8.68 -16.56
CA ALA A 92 14.68 -8.53 -16.87
C ALA A 92 15.34 -9.90 -17.06
N TYR A 93 16.13 -10.01 -18.13
CA TYR A 93 16.84 -11.23 -18.54
C TYR A 93 18.25 -10.88 -18.98
N VAL A 94 19.22 -11.70 -18.58
CA VAL A 94 20.60 -11.64 -19.08
C VAL A 94 20.99 -13.00 -19.61
N TYR A 95 21.55 -13.03 -20.81
CA TYR A 95 22.00 -14.25 -21.47
C TYR A 95 23.50 -14.46 -21.25
N THR A 96 23.86 -15.71 -21.04
CA THR A 96 25.24 -16.16 -20.75
C THR A 96 25.82 -16.99 -21.89
N ASN A 97 25.07 -17.15 -22.99
CA ASN A 97 25.59 -17.82 -24.18
C ASN A 97 26.79 -17.08 -24.77
N PRO A 98 27.71 -17.81 -25.42
CA PRO A 98 28.68 -17.24 -26.34
C PRO A 98 28.02 -16.31 -27.37
N SER A 99 28.71 -15.24 -27.78
CA SER A 99 28.12 -14.20 -28.62
C SER A 99 27.56 -14.70 -29.96
N ASN A 100 28.12 -15.77 -30.52
CA ASN A 100 27.66 -16.39 -31.76
C ASN A 100 26.39 -17.25 -31.60
N GLU A 101 26.01 -17.60 -30.37
CA GLU A 101 24.79 -18.37 -30.05
C GLU A 101 23.60 -17.47 -29.64
N LEU A 102 23.85 -16.18 -29.42
CA LEU A 102 22.81 -15.23 -29.05
C LEU A 102 21.87 -14.94 -30.23
N SER A 103 20.62 -14.60 -29.89
CA SER A 103 19.60 -14.33 -30.91
C SER A 103 19.70 -12.90 -31.46
N SER A 104 19.43 -12.77 -32.76
CA SER A 104 19.22 -11.48 -33.42
C SER A 104 17.78 -11.00 -33.32
N VAL A 105 16.84 -11.89 -32.98
CA VAL A 105 15.43 -11.52 -32.79
C VAL A 105 14.86 -12.31 -31.63
N LEU A 106 14.29 -11.60 -30.67
CA LEU A 106 13.59 -12.21 -29.56
C LEU A 106 12.10 -11.94 -29.68
N GLN A 107 11.29 -12.87 -29.20
CA GLN A 107 9.85 -12.72 -29.07
C GLN A 107 9.41 -12.95 -27.63
N ILE A 108 8.37 -12.23 -27.22
CA ILE A 108 7.67 -12.40 -25.94
C ILE A 108 6.18 -12.46 -26.27
N GLN A 109 5.47 -13.48 -25.78
CA GLN A 109 4.02 -13.54 -25.88
C GLN A 109 3.41 -12.92 -24.62
N LEU A 110 2.53 -11.94 -24.79
CA LEU A 110 1.78 -11.27 -23.74
C LEU A 110 0.32 -11.70 -23.81
N ARG A 111 -0.25 -12.14 -22.68
CA ARG A 111 -1.69 -12.35 -22.56
C ARG A 111 -2.35 -11.12 -21.97
N ILE A 112 -3.37 -10.60 -22.64
CA ILE A 112 -4.18 -9.48 -22.18
C ILE A 112 -5.65 -9.87 -22.04
N LYS A 113 -6.41 -9.11 -21.26
CA LYS A 113 -7.86 -9.27 -21.07
C LYS A 113 -8.61 -7.95 -21.17
N GLY A 114 -9.80 -7.95 -21.77
CA GLY A 114 -10.71 -6.80 -21.71
C GLY A 114 -11.38 -6.69 -20.33
N THR A 115 -11.26 -5.54 -19.66
CA THR A 115 -11.77 -5.37 -18.29
C THR A 115 -13.11 -4.64 -18.23
N ALA A 116 -13.35 -3.69 -19.12
CA ALA A 116 -14.59 -2.91 -19.19
C ALA A 116 -14.84 -2.40 -20.62
N PRO A 117 -16.08 -2.04 -20.99
CA PRO A 117 -16.37 -1.50 -22.31
C PRO A 117 -15.61 -0.18 -22.55
N GLY A 118 -15.04 0.02 -23.74
CA GLY A 118 -14.26 1.22 -24.06
C GLY A 118 -13.07 0.91 -24.95
N SER A 119 -11.92 1.51 -24.64
CA SER A 119 -10.67 1.28 -25.38
C SER A 119 -9.52 1.00 -24.42
N GLY A 120 -8.46 0.35 -24.92
CA GLY A 120 -7.24 0.13 -24.16
C GLY A 120 -6.01 -0.02 -25.06
N LYS A 121 -4.82 0.17 -24.47
CA LYS A 121 -3.53 0.12 -25.16
C LYS A 121 -2.49 -0.59 -24.31
N LEU A 122 -1.63 -1.37 -24.92
CA LEU A 122 -0.29 -1.70 -24.40
C LEU A 122 0.70 -0.62 -24.81
N VAL A 123 1.48 -0.16 -23.84
CA VAL A 123 2.49 0.89 -23.98
C VAL A 123 3.81 0.39 -23.41
N ILE A 124 4.88 0.46 -24.19
CA ILE A 124 6.24 0.18 -23.71
C ILE A 124 6.79 1.46 -23.08
N ASN A 125 7.22 1.40 -21.82
CA ASN A 125 7.85 2.53 -21.15
C ASN A 125 9.30 2.65 -21.62
N LYS A 126 9.55 3.62 -22.49
CA LYS A 126 10.86 3.85 -23.14
C LYS A 126 11.95 4.28 -22.16
N GLU A 127 11.59 4.98 -21.07
CA GLU A 127 12.54 5.46 -20.06
C GLU A 127 13.00 4.34 -19.12
N LYS A 128 12.22 3.26 -19.03
CA LYS A 128 12.47 2.09 -18.16
C LYS A 128 12.72 0.81 -18.96
N THR A 129 13.09 0.95 -20.23
CA THR A 129 13.38 -0.18 -21.11
C THR A 129 14.77 -0.03 -21.69
N GLU A 130 15.60 -1.04 -21.49
CA GLU A 130 16.98 -1.10 -21.99
C GLU A 130 17.22 -2.47 -22.64
N ILE A 131 17.80 -2.47 -23.84
CA ILE A 131 18.19 -3.70 -24.53
C ILE A 131 19.70 -3.67 -24.73
N ALA A 132 20.38 -4.71 -24.25
CA ALA A 132 21.84 -4.81 -24.33
C ALA A 132 22.30 -5.64 -25.54
N GLY A 133 23.38 -5.17 -26.17
CA GLY A 133 24.10 -5.87 -27.24
C GLY A 133 25.31 -6.66 -26.73
N ILE A 134 26.07 -7.28 -27.64
CA ILE A 134 27.20 -8.16 -27.29
C ILE A 134 28.49 -7.45 -26.91
N ALA A 135 28.65 -6.19 -27.30
CA ALA A 135 29.81 -5.39 -26.91
C ALA A 135 29.62 -4.90 -25.47
N ILE A 136 30.68 -4.97 -24.66
CA ILE A 136 30.67 -4.53 -23.26
C ILE A 136 30.21 -3.07 -23.20
N GLY A 137 29.12 -2.81 -22.45
CA GLY A 137 28.54 -1.46 -22.31
C GLY A 137 27.70 -0.98 -23.50
N ASN A 138 27.47 -1.80 -24.53
CA ASN A 138 26.60 -1.43 -25.65
C ASN A 138 25.13 -1.65 -25.27
N ILE A 139 24.44 -0.56 -24.99
CA ILE A 139 22.98 -0.49 -24.89
C ILE A 139 22.45 0.04 -26.22
N PHE A 140 21.53 -0.69 -26.83
CA PHE A 140 20.86 -0.24 -28.05
C PHE A 140 19.98 0.99 -27.74
N GLU A 141 20.05 2.00 -28.61
CA GLU A 141 19.00 3.03 -28.64
C GLU A 141 17.67 2.41 -29.07
N LEU A 142 16.56 2.83 -28.46
CA LEU A 142 15.24 2.41 -28.91
C LEU A 142 14.90 3.09 -30.24
N GLY A 143 14.67 2.28 -31.27
CA GLY A 143 14.23 2.68 -32.59
C GLY A 143 12.71 2.82 -32.66
N LEU A 144 12.08 2.06 -33.56
CA LEU A 144 10.62 1.96 -33.62
C LEU A 144 10.10 1.25 -32.36
N VAL A 145 9.16 1.87 -31.66
CA VAL A 145 8.44 1.26 -30.55
C VAL A 145 6.96 1.36 -30.85
N ASP A 146 6.32 0.22 -31.09
CA ASP A 146 4.89 0.18 -31.40
C ASP A 146 4.04 0.51 -30.16
N GLU A 147 2.91 1.17 -30.43
CA GLU A 147 1.76 1.21 -29.52
C GLU A 147 0.64 0.36 -30.11
N THR A 148 -0.17 -0.25 -29.24
CA THR A 148 -1.37 -0.98 -29.68
C THR A 148 -2.64 -0.19 -29.44
N SER A 149 -3.72 -0.54 -30.13
CA SER A 149 -5.07 0.00 -29.87
C SER A 149 -6.15 -1.08 -29.93
N TYR A 150 -6.84 -1.29 -28.82
CA TYR A 150 -7.92 -2.28 -28.69
C TYR A 150 -9.25 -1.62 -28.35
N SER A 151 -10.31 -2.03 -29.04
CA SER A 151 -11.68 -1.75 -28.63
C SER A 151 -12.19 -2.89 -27.74
N VAL A 152 -12.86 -2.54 -26.65
CA VAL A 152 -13.45 -3.49 -25.70
C VAL A 152 -14.96 -3.30 -25.70
N SER A 153 -15.70 -4.37 -25.99
CA SER A 153 -17.15 -4.37 -26.18
C SER A 153 -17.85 -5.37 -25.24
N GLY A 154 -19.18 -5.39 -25.22
CA GLY A 154 -19.96 -6.21 -24.31
C GLY A 154 -20.37 -5.46 -23.04
N GLN A 155 -20.97 -6.17 -22.08
CA GLN A 155 -21.33 -5.63 -20.78
C GLN A 155 -20.36 -6.16 -19.72
N ALA A 156 -20.04 -5.31 -18.75
CA ALA A 156 -19.37 -5.79 -17.54
C ALA A 156 -20.32 -6.71 -16.79
N GLY A 157 -19.82 -7.87 -16.37
CA GLY A 157 -20.55 -8.76 -15.48
C GLY A 157 -20.92 -8.03 -14.18
N PRO A 158 -21.90 -8.52 -13.42
CA PRO A 158 -22.18 -7.95 -12.12
C PRO A 158 -20.95 -8.00 -11.20
N SER A 159 -20.91 -7.13 -10.20
CA SER A 159 -19.76 -7.00 -9.31
C SER A 159 -19.89 -7.82 -8.03
N VAL A 160 -18.77 -8.31 -7.52
CA VAL A 160 -18.58 -8.82 -6.16
C VAL A 160 -17.40 -8.12 -5.50
N THR A 161 -17.35 -8.13 -4.18
CA THR A 161 -16.20 -7.64 -3.41
C THR A 161 -15.46 -8.82 -2.80
N LEU A 162 -14.15 -8.87 -2.98
CA LEU A 162 -13.24 -9.81 -2.35
C LEU A 162 -12.53 -9.09 -1.22
N GLN A 163 -12.67 -9.58 0.00
CA GLN A 163 -12.12 -8.90 1.17
C GLN A 163 -11.38 -9.87 2.09
N ILE A 164 -10.35 -9.37 2.76
CA ILE A 164 -9.68 -10.05 3.87
C ILE A 164 -10.05 -9.36 5.18
N SER A 165 -10.42 -10.14 6.18
CA SER A 165 -10.82 -9.66 7.50
C SER A 165 -10.02 -10.33 8.62
N PRO A 166 -9.66 -9.62 9.70
CA PRO A 166 -9.83 -8.18 9.89
C PRO A 166 -8.99 -7.36 8.90
N LYS A 167 -9.43 -6.14 8.59
CA LYS A 167 -8.76 -5.24 7.62
C LYS A 167 -7.41 -4.72 8.13
N THR A 168 -7.30 -4.58 9.45
CA THR A 168 -6.08 -4.22 10.17
C THR A 168 -5.96 -5.15 11.38
N THR A 169 -4.77 -5.64 11.68
CA THR A 169 -4.52 -6.41 12.90
C THR A 169 -3.12 -6.14 13.44
N GLN A 170 -2.96 -6.14 14.77
CA GLN A 170 -1.66 -6.11 15.42
C GLN A 170 -1.54 -7.37 16.28
N LYS A 171 -0.41 -8.06 16.15
CA LYS A 171 -0.18 -9.40 16.71
C LYS A 171 1.26 -9.55 17.17
N GLU A 172 1.49 -10.39 18.16
CA GLU A 172 2.85 -10.60 18.68
C GLU A 172 3.62 -11.63 17.83
N VAL A 173 4.95 -11.54 17.83
CA VAL A 173 5.81 -12.61 17.32
C VAL A 173 5.45 -13.90 18.06
N GLY A 174 5.20 -14.96 17.31
CA GLY A 174 4.77 -16.24 17.87
C GLY A 174 3.26 -16.39 18.03
N GLU A 175 2.47 -15.30 18.00
CA GLU A 175 1.02 -15.38 18.14
C GLU A 175 0.36 -15.90 16.86
N ALA A 176 -0.54 -16.87 17.02
CA ALA A 176 -1.39 -17.37 15.95
C ALA A 176 -2.70 -16.58 15.88
N PHE A 177 -3.15 -16.22 14.68
CA PHE A 177 -4.39 -15.49 14.49
C PHE A 177 -5.10 -15.82 13.16
N PRO A 178 -6.43 -15.69 13.12
CA PRO A 178 -7.20 -15.90 11.90
C PRO A 178 -7.19 -14.66 11.00
N LEU A 179 -6.97 -14.90 9.71
CA LEU A 179 -7.41 -14.03 8.62
C LEU A 179 -8.53 -14.75 7.86
N THR A 180 -9.53 -14.03 7.39
CA THR A 180 -10.65 -14.60 6.63
C THR A 180 -10.75 -13.95 5.28
N PHE A 181 -10.54 -14.72 4.20
CA PHE A 181 -10.93 -14.32 2.86
C PHE A 181 -12.44 -14.49 2.69
N GLN A 182 -13.11 -13.51 2.09
CA GLN A 182 -14.55 -13.55 1.84
C GLN A 182 -14.90 -12.96 0.47
N ILE A 183 -15.88 -13.58 -0.20
CA ILE A 183 -16.60 -12.97 -1.31
C ILE A 183 -17.90 -12.42 -0.76
N VAL A 184 -18.13 -11.12 -0.91
CA VAL A 184 -19.31 -10.41 -0.42
C VAL A 184 -19.95 -9.59 -1.54
N ASN A 185 -21.12 -9.02 -1.26
CA ASN A 185 -21.91 -8.23 -2.21
C ASN A 185 -22.33 -8.97 -3.48
N THR A 186 -22.43 -10.30 -3.43
CA THR A 186 -23.03 -11.10 -4.51
C THR A 186 -24.45 -10.60 -4.81
N PRO A 187 -24.76 -10.24 -6.07
CA PRO A 187 -26.05 -9.67 -6.45
C PRO A 187 -27.23 -10.59 -6.12
N GLU A 188 -28.40 -9.98 -5.94
CA GLU A 188 -29.63 -10.72 -5.68
C GLU A 188 -29.93 -11.72 -6.80
N GLY A 189 -30.37 -12.93 -6.43
CA GLY A 189 -30.63 -14.04 -7.37
C GLY A 189 -29.37 -14.66 -7.98
N LYS A 190 -28.18 -14.16 -7.67
CA LYS A 190 -26.90 -14.68 -8.16
C LYS A 190 -26.14 -15.47 -7.08
N GLY A 191 -25.23 -16.34 -7.52
CA GLY A 191 -24.41 -17.19 -6.66
C GLY A 191 -23.12 -17.62 -7.36
N ILE A 192 -22.15 -18.05 -6.56
CA ILE A 192 -20.78 -18.35 -6.98
C ILE A 192 -20.66 -19.83 -7.33
N SER A 193 -20.33 -20.14 -8.58
CA SER A 193 -20.14 -21.52 -9.06
C SER A 193 -18.68 -21.95 -9.05
N ALA A 194 -17.72 -21.02 -9.16
CA ALA A 194 -16.31 -21.30 -8.95
C ALA A 194 -15.53 -20.02 -8.66
N PHE A 195 -14.40 -20.16 -7.97
CA PHE A 195 -13.43 -19.09 -7.83
C PHE A 195 -12.00 -19.63 -7.79
N THR A 196 -11.08 -18.84 -8.32
CA THR A 196 -9.63 -19.01 -8.13
C THR A 196 -9.07 -17.72 -7.55
N ILE A 197 -8.27 -17.82 -6.50
CA ILE A 197 -7.60 -16.67 -5.87
C ILE A 197 -6.11 -16.97 -5.69
N ASN A 198 -5.30 -15.95 -5.95
CA ASN A 198 -3.88 -15.92 -5.59
C ASN A 198 -3.69 -14.87 -4.49
N LEU A 199 -3.17 -15.30 -3.36
CA LEU A 199 -2.91 -14.48 -2.19
C LEU A 199 -1.41 -14.35 -1.96
N SER A 200 -0.95 -13.17 -1.58
CA SER A 200 0.45 -12.95 -1.18
C SER A 200 0.58 -12.36 0.21
N TYR A 201 1.68 -12.70 0.88
CA TYR A 201 2.07 -12.21 2.19
C TYR A 201 3.60 -12.14 2.29
N ASP A 202 4.11 -11.43 3.29
CA ASP A 202 5.54 -11.40 3.57
C ASP A 202 5.94 -12.68 4.34
N LYS A 203 6.64 -13.58 3.65
CA LYS A 203 7.13 -14.86 4.20
C LYS A 203 8.13 -14.71 5.35
N ASP A 204 8.76 -13.54 5.47
CA ASP A 204 9.74 -13.26 6.51
C ASP A 204 9.04 -12.75 7.79
N LEU A 205 7.85 -12.17 7.64
CA LEU A 205 7.01 -11.70 8.75
C LEU A 205 5.94 -12.71 9.19
N LEU A 206 5.35 -13.49 8.28
CA LEU A 206 4.27 -14.43 8.58
C LEU A 206 4.59 -15.87 8.17
N GLU A 207 4.02 -16.81 8.91
CA GLU A 207 3.94 -18.24 8.60
C GLU A 207 2.48 -18.66 8.47
N ILE A 208 2.12 -19.37 7.40
CA ILE A 208 0.78 -19.96 7.27
C ILE A 208 0.70 -21.24 8.10
N ILE A 209 -0.16 -21.27 9.12
CA ILE A 209 -0.37 -22.46 9.95
C ILE A 209 -1.33 -23.42 9.24
N SER A 210 -2.46 -22.91 8.78
CA SER A 210 -3.47 -23.73 8.08
C SER A 210 -4.37 -22.87 7.21
N VAL A 211 -4.88 -23.46 6.14
CA VAL A 211 -5.93 -22.88 5.30
C VAL A 211 -7.14 -23.79 5.39
N GLY A 212 -8.28 -23.26 5.80
CA GLY A 212 -9.56 -23.99 5.85
C GLY A 212 -10.12 -24.29 4.47
N ASP A 213 -11.27 -24.95 4.45
CA ASP A 213 -12.08 -25.11 3.23
C ASP A 213 -13.19 -24.05 3.20
N PRO A 214 -13.63 -23.64 2.01
CA PRO A 214 -14.67 -22.62 1.89
C PRO A 214 -15.98 -23.09 2.49
N ILE A 215 -16.65 -22.16 3.16
CA ILE A 215 -18.04 -22.30 3.60
C ILE A 215 -18.87 -21.11 3.11
N ASP A 216 -20.17 -21.31 2.93
CA ASP A 216 -21.07 -20.20 2.64
C ASP A 216 -21.49 -19.49 3.94
N ALA A 217 -21.14 -18.21 4.08
CA ALA A 217 -21.45 -17.43 5.27
C ALA A 217 -22.96 -17.19 5.47
N VAL A 218 -23.79 -17.43 4.44
CA VAL A 218 -25.25 -17.34 4.56
C VAL A 218 -25.85 -18.56 5.28
N THR A 219 -25.33 -19.77 5.02
CA THR A 219 -25.84 -21.00 5.62
C THR A 219 -25.02 -21.49 6.81
N ASN A 220 -23.94 -20.78 7.17
CA ASN A 220 -23.16 -20.99 8.41
C ASN A 220 -22.72 -22.45 8.66
N GLY A 221 -22.31 -23.21 7.63
CA GLY A 221 -21.64 -24.49 7.88
C GLY A 221 -21.65 -25.57 6.81
N ASP A 222 -22.39 -25.44 5.70
CA ASP A 222 -22.35 -26.47 4.64
C ASP A 222 -21.03 -26.41 3.88
N LYS A 223 -20.07 -27.22 4.34
CA LYS A 223 -18.80 -27.50 3.64
C LYS A 223 -19.03 -28.31 2.35
N ASP A 224 -20.17 -28.99 2.25
CA ASP A 224 -20.51 -29.90 1.16
C ASP A 224 -20.82 -29.20 -0.17
N LYS A 225 -20.86 -27.85 -0.18
CA LYS A 225 -21.14 -27.06 -1.38
C LYS A 225 -19.93 -26.86 -2.30
N PHE A 226 -18.73 -27.23 -1.86
CA PHE A 226 -17.51 -26.98 -2.61
C PHE A 226 -16.67 -28.25 -2.79
N THR A 227 -16.03 -28.35 -3.95
CA THR A 227 -14.94 -29.29 -4.20
C THR A 227 -13.67 -28.54 -4.52
N GLN A 228 -12.55 -29.04 -4.02
CA GLN A 228 -11.24 -28.43 -4.22
C GLN A 228 -10.74 -28.71 -5.63
N GLY A 229 -10.46 -27.65 -6.39
CA GLY A 229 -9.70 -27.74 -7.63
C GLY A 229 -8.20 -27.70 -7.36
N LYS A 230 -7.73 -26.65 -6.67
CA LYS A 230 -6.31 -26.43 -6.34
C LYS A 230 -6.19 -25.84 -4.94
N LYS A 231 -5.22 -26.31 -4.16
CA LYS A 231 -4.83 -25.73 -2.86
C LYS A 231 -3.33 -25.86 -2.73
N GLU A 232 -2.62 -24.77 -2.99
CA GLU A 232 -1.16 -24.71 -2.93
C GLU A 232 -0.75 -23.60 -1.97
N ILE A 233 0.11 -23.94 -0.99
CA ILE A 233 0.66 -23.01 -0.02
C ILE A 233 2.19 -23.04 -0.19
N ASN A 234 2.77 -21.96 -0.71
CA ASN A 234 4.19 -21.84 -0.94
C ASN A 234 4.82 -20.88 0.07
N GLN A 235 5.21 -21.41 1.23
CA GLN A 235 5.84 -20.65 2.32
C GLN A 235 7.13 -19.94 1.88
N ASN A 236 7.88 -20.53 0.94
CA ASN A 236 9.14 -19.97 0.45
C ASN A 236 8.95 -18.75 -0.46
N LYS A 237 7.76 -18.60 -1.05
CA LYS A 237 7.40 -17.46 -1.91
C LYS A 237 6.46 -16.47 -1.24
N GLY A 238 5.86 -16.82 -0.11
CA GLY A 238 4.80 -16.01 0.50
C GLY A 238 3.52 -16.02 -0.33
N GLU A 239 3.17 -17.17 -0.92
CA GLU A 239 2.09 -17.30 -1.91
C GLU A 239 1.09 -18.40 -1.52
N ILE A 240 -0.21 -18.16 -1.72
CA ILE A 240 -1.28 -19.16 -1.59
C ILE A 240 -2.17 -19.12 -2.83
N ILE A 241 -2.35 -20.26 -3.49
CA ILE A 241 -3.24 -20.41 -4.65
C ILE A 241 -4.37 -21.36 -4.29
N LEU A 242 -5.60 -20.84 -4.31
CA LEU A 242 -6.81 -21.60 -3.99
C LEU A 242 -7.77 -21.56 -5.19
N SER A 243 -8.27 -22.72 -5.59
CA SER A 243 -9.32 -22.87 -6.60
C SER A 243 -10.38 -23.84 -6.08
N TYR A 244 -11.63 -23.40 -6.07
CA TYR A 244 -12.77 -24.20 -5.62
C TYR A 244 -13.93 -24.09 -6.61
N LEU A 245 -14.64 -25.19 -6.78
CA LEU A 245 -15.85 -25.28 -7.60
C LEU A 245 -17.03 -25.65 -6.72
N SER A 246 -18.20 -25.13 -7.03
CA SER A 246 -19.43 -25.50 -6.32
C SER A 246 -20.00 -26.81 -6.86
N THR A 247 -20.50 -27.65 -5.95
CA THR A 247 -21.07 -28.98 -6.24
C THR A 247 -22.59 -29.01 -6.23
N VAL A 248 -23.24 -27.88 -5.92
CA VAL A 248 -24.71 -27.78 -5.81
C VAL A 248 -25.36 -27.24 -7.07
N ALA A 249 -26.68 -27.39 -7.16
CA ALA A 249 -27.48 -26.87 -8.25
C ALA A 249 -27.46 -25.32 -8.32
N GLN A 250 -27.81 -24.78 -9.49
CA GLN A 250 -27.72 -23.35 -9.82
C GLN A 250 -28.49 -22.43 -8.87
N ASP A 251 -29.61 -22.90 -8.34
CA ASP A 251 -30.49 -22.19 -7.39
C ASP A 251 -29.98 -22.25 -5.94
N GLN A 252 -29.01 -23.12 -5.65
CA GLN A 252 -28.43 -23.34 -4.33
C GLN A 252 -26.99 -22.82 -4.19
N LEU A 253 -26.46 -22.20 -5.26
CA LEU A 253 -25.09 -21.72 -5.33
C LEU A 253 -24.72 -20.84 -4.12
N PRO A 254 -23.51 -21.03 -3.55
CA PRO A 254 -23.00 -20.21 -2.46
C PRO A 254 -23.09 -18.71 -2.76
N LYS A 255 -23.55 -17.92 -1.80
CA LYS A 255 -23.64 -16.46 -2.00
C LYS A 255 -22.50 -15.70 -1.35
N LYS A 256 -22.00 -16.16 -0.20
CA LYS A 256 -20.89 -15.51 0.51
C LYS A 256 -19.81 -16.52 0.91
N PRO A 257 -19.10 -17.13 -0.06
CA PRO A 257 -17.94 -17.98 0.24
C PRO A 257 -16.96 -17.28 1.19
N LYS A 258 -16.55 -17.97 2.26
CA LYS A 258 -15.49 -17.53 3.17
C LYS A 258 -14.51 -18.66 3.46
N ILE A 259 -13.21 -18.32 3.55
CA ILE A 259 -12.12 -19.23 3.90
C ILE A 259 -11.35 -18.61 5.06
N GLU A 260 -11.18 -19.37 6.13
CA GLU A 260 -10.32 -19.00 7.25
C GLU A 260 -8.88 -19.47 6.99
N ILE A 261 -7.92 -18.60 7.28
CA ILE A 261 -6.48 -18.81 7.13
C ILE A 261 -5.87 -18.50 8.48
N GLN A 262 -5.33 -19.51 9.14
CA GLN A 262 -4.58 -19.34 10.39
C GLN A 262 -3.14 -19.00 10.05
N VAL A 263 -2.66 -17.88 10.58
CA VAL A 263 -1.29 -17.39 10.36
C VAL A 263 -0.59 -17.16 11.69
N LYS A 264 0.73 -17.11 11.67
CA LYS A 264 1.59 -16.85 12.84
C LYS A 264 2.60 -15.75 12.53
N GLY A 265 2.80 -14.81 13.46
CA GLY A 265 3.90 -13.85 13.37
C GLY A 265 5.26 -14.53 13.55
N LYS A 266 6.21 -14.34 12.64
CA LYS A 266 7.59 -14.87 12.72
C LYS A 266 8.59 -13.83 13.22
N LYS A 267 8.39 -12.58 12.80
CA LYS A 267 9.32 -11.48 13.02
C LYS A 267 8.54 -10.18 13.08
N THR A 268 9.06 -9.23 13.85
CA THR A 268 8.49 -7.89 13.91
C THR A 268 8.51 -7.18 12.56
N GLY A 269 7.46 -6.42 12.29
CA GLY A 269 7.32 -5.65 11.06
C GLY A 269 5.87 -5.48 10.64
N THR A 270 5.65 -4.48 9.80
CA THR A 270 4.35 -4.23 9.17
C THR A 270 4.30 -4.84 7.79
N GLY A 271 3.14 -5.32 7.38
CA GLY A 271 2.94 -5.90 6.06
C GLY A 271 1.47 -5.92 5.66
N GLU A 272 1.23 -6.47 4.47
CA GLU A 272 -0.12 -6.65 3.93
C GLU A 272 -0.31 -8.11 3.53
N PHE A 273 -1.52 -8.60 3.72
CA PHE A 273 -2.03 -9.84 3.16
C PHE A 273 -2.91 -9.47 1.97
N LYS A 274 -2.48 -9.81 0.75
CA LYS A 274 -3.03 -9.26 -0.49
C LYS A 274 -3.72 -10.31 -1.32
N ILE A 275 -4.77 -9.90 -2.03
CA ILE A 275 -5.31 -10.62 -3.18
C ILE A 275 -4.56 -10.10 -4.41
N VAL A 276 -3.68 -10.91 -4.96
CA VAL A 276 -2.86 -10.56 -6.14
C VAL A 276 -3.70 -10.65 -7.41
N SER A 277 -4.52 -11.70 -7.50
CA SER A 277 -5.42 -11.93 -8.62
C SER A 277 -6.58 -12.81 -8.18
N ALA A 278 -7.73 -12.62 -8.81
CA ALA A 278 -8.88 -13.49 -8.61
C ALA A 278 -9.67 -13.66 -9.91
N GLN A 279 -10.30 -14.82 -10.04
CA GLN A 279 -11.34 -15.11 -11.02
C GLN A 279 -12.52 -15.67 -10.27
N VAL A 280 -13.72 -15.11 -10.51
CA VAL A 280 -14.95 -15.54 -9.85
C VAL A 280 -16.03 -15.68 -10.90
N THR A 281 -16.73 -16.80 -10.92
CA THR A 281 -17.83 -17.05 -11.86
C THR A 281 -19.04 -17.64 -11.13
N GLY A 282 -20.19 -17.64 -11.80
CA GLY A 282 -21.48 -17.92 -11.20
C GLY A 282 -22.57 -18.18 -12.23
N ASN A 283 -23.81 -18.10 -11.76
CA ASN A 283 -25.01 -18.17 -12.59
C ASN A 283 -25.31 -16.81 -13.28
N ILE A 284 -24.33 -16.30 -14.00
CA ILE A 284 -24.35 -15.02 -14.72
C ILE A 284 -24.29 -15.26 -16.23
N SER A 285 -24.72 -14.27 -17.02
CA SER A 285 -24.70 -14.34 -18.50
C SER A 285 -23.30 -14.14 -19.06
N GLU A 286 -22.44 -13.47 -18.30
CA GLU A 286 -21.05 -13.20 -18.61
C GLU A 286 -20.14 -14.33 -18.11
N ASN A 287 -18.90 -14.37 -18.57
CA ASN A 287 -17.96 -15.42 -18.17
C ASN A 287 -17.56 -15.32 -16.69
N GLU A 288 -17.47 -14.11 -16.14
CA GLU A 288 -16.95 -13.82 -14.80
C GLU A 288 -17.60 -12.58 -14.16
N TYR A 289 -17.66 -12.57 -12.82
CA TYR A 289 -17.97 -11.36 -12.05
C TYR A 289 -16.85 -10.34 -12.17
N GLN A 290 -17.20 -9.06 -12.10
CA GLN A 290 -16.22 -8.02 -11.82
C GLN A 290 -15.85 -8.06 -10.33
N THR A 291 -14.57 -7.93 -10.01
CA THR A 291 -14.09 -8.03 -8.63
C THR A 291 -13.53 -6.71 -8.13
N SER A 292 -14.04 -6.21 -7.00
CA SER A 292 -13.35 -5.21 -6.19
C SER A 292 -12.53 -5.91 -5.11
N ILE A 293 -11.31 -5.44 -4.82
CA ILE A 293 -10.38 -6.08 -3.87
C ILE A 293 -10.17 -5.18 -2.65
N GLU A 294 -10.31 -5.76 -1.47
CA GLU A 294 -9.97 -5.16 -0.18
C GLU A 294 -8.94 -6.02 0.57
N ASN A 295 -7.68 -5.60 0.52
CA ASN A 295 -6.58 -6.26 1.23
C ASN A 295 -6.64 -6.00 2.74
N ALA A 296 -5.91 -6.81 3.51
CA ALA A 296 -5.69 -6.60 4.93
C ALA A 296 -4.25 -6.17 5.21
N SER A 297 -4.05 -5.38 6.24
CA SER A 297 -2.75 -5.00 6.78
C SER A 297 -2.54 -5.63 8.16
N TYR A 298 -1.29 -5.95 8.48
CA TYR A 298 -0.90 -6.48 9.78
C TYR A 298 0.35 -5.78 10.30
N ASP A 299 0.48 -5.77 11.61
CA ASP A 299 1.65 -5.32 12.35
C ASP A 299 2.07 -6.40 13.34
N ILE A 300 3.25 -6.99 13.13
CA ILE A 300 3.83 -7.96 14.04
C ILE A 300 4.76 -7.22 14.99
N VAL A 301 4.47 -7.30 16.29
CA VAL A 301 5.25 -6.67 17.36
C VAL A 301 5.99 -7.72 18.16
N SER A 302 7.05 -7.34 18.88
CA SER A 302 7.86 -8.31 19.64
C SER A 302 7.00 -9.01 20.70
N ASP A 303 7.24 -10.32 20.89
CA ASP A 303 6.71 -11.08 22.03
C ASP A 303 7.14 -10.39 23.33
N GLY A 304 6.19 -9.75 23.99
CA GLY A 304 6.38 -9.15 25.30
C GLY A 304 6.31 -10.23 26.38
N GLY A 305 7.27 -11.16 26.43
CA GLY A 305 7.49 -11.93 27.66
C GLY A 305 7.57 -10.95 28.86
N PRO A 306 7.06 -11.31 30.06
CA PRO A 306 6.75 -10.34 31.10
C PRO A 306 8.01 -9.62 31.58
N THR A 307 8.33 -8.50 30.94
CA THR A 307 9.21 -7.51 31.48
C THR A 307 8.36 -6.74 32.48
N ASN A 308 8.70 -6.88 33.76
CA ASN A 308 8.40 -5.88 34.78
C ASN A 308 9.09 -4.57 34.40
N THR A 309 8.61 -3.93 33.34
CA THR A 309 8.74 -2.50 33.17
C THR A 309 7.67 -1.93 34.09
N PRO A 310 8.01 -1.03 35.03
CA PRO A 310 6.99 -0.40 35.87
C PRO A 310 5.93 0.16 34.94
N VAL A 311 4.69 -0.29 35.09
CA VAL A 311 3.52 0.42 34.57
C VAL A 311 3.72 1.86 35.02
N PRO A 312 3.91 2.85 34.12
CA PRO A 312 3.86 4.24 34.51
C PRO A 312 2.50 4.43 35.17
N THR A 313 2.54 4.61 36.49
CA THR A 313 1.37 4.78 37.33
C THR A 313 0.80 6.14 36.96
N GLY A 314 -0.13 6.15 36.01
CA GLY A 314 -0.57 7.41 35.40
C GLY A 314 -1.73 7.27 34.43
N GLY A 315 -2.74 6.45 34.74
CA GLY A 315 -3.97 6.42 33.96
C GLY A 315 -4.94 5.38 34.49
N THR A 316 -5.80 5.79 35.42
CA THR A 316 -7.03 5.07 35.79
C THR A 316 -7.78 4.59 34.55
N ASP A 317 -8.21 3.33 34.57
CA ASP A 317 -8.96 2.61 33.53
C ASP A 317 -10.16 3.43 33.05
N GLY A 318 -10.00 4.12 31.91
CA GLY A 318 -11.07 4.87 31.26
C GLY A 318 -11.96 3.95 30.42
N ASN A 319 -13.26 4.21 30.39
CA ASN A 319 -14.19 3.43 29.56
C ASN A 319 -13.96 3.61 28.05
N VAL A 320 -13.25 4.66 27.65
CA VAL A 320 -12.85 4.97 26.27
C VAL A 320 -11.32 5.07 26.18
N LYS A 321 -10.74 4.38 25.19
CA LYS A 321 -9.30 4.40 24.88
C LYS A 321 -9.10 4.99 23.48
N LEU A 322 -8.26 6.01 23.39
CA LEU A 322 -7.93 6.70 22.14
C LEU A 322 -6.54 6.30 21.68
N ASN A 323 -6.43 5.83 20.44
CA ASN A 323 -5.15 5.65 19.75
C ASN A 323 -5.04 6.75 18.70
N LEU A 324 -4.09 7.67 18.87
CA LEU A 324 -3.97 8.86 18.01
C LEU A 324 -2.71 8.77 17.16
N LYS A 325 -2.82 9.23 15.90
CA LYS A 325 -1.68 9.52 15.02
C LYS A 325 -1.63 11.00 14.69
N LEU A 326 -0.47 11.63 14.86
CA LEU A 326 -0.25 13.06 14.71
C LEU A 326 0.90 13.36 13.76
N LYS A 327 0.88 14.55 13.15
CA LYS A 327 2.04 15.16 12.49
C LYS A 327 2.35 16.50 13.13
N PHE A 328 3.64 16.76 13.30
CA PHE A 328 4.15 17.99 13.87
C PHE A 328 4.97 18.75 12.82
N GLN A 329 4.86 20.06 12.82
CA GLN A 329 5.59 20.92 11.89
C GLN A 329 7.10 20.71 12.01
N GLY A 330 7.80 20.57 10.88
CA GLY A 330 9.26 20.41 10.85
C GLY A 330 9.76 18.98 11.11
N ILE A 331 8.94 18.08 11.70
CA ILE A 331 9.34 16.70 11.98
C ILE A 331 8.94 15.77 10.83
N LEU A 332 9.79 15.67 9.80
CA LEU A 332 9.48 14.94 8.55
C LEU A 332 9.81 13.45 8.57
N GLY A 333 10.57 12.99 9.58
CA GLY A 333 11.01 11.61 9.73
C GLY A 333 11.23 11.26 11.20
N LYS A 334 11.68 10.03 11.47
CA LYS A 334 11.94 9.57 12.84
C LYS A 334 13.14 10.35 13.44
N PRO A 335 12.97 11.06 14.58
CA PRO A 335 14.09 11.66 15.29
C PRO A 335 15.10 10.61 15.79
N ALA A 336 16.29 11.06 16.19
CA ALA A 336 17.22 10.22 16.94
C ALA A 336 16.52 9.59 18.16
N ASP A 337 16.88 8.36 18.54
CA ASP A 337 16.14 7.61 19.57
C ASP A 337 16.06 8.36 20.92
N ALA A 338 17.07 9.15 21.27
CA ALA A 338 17.07 10.00 22.47
C ALA A 338 16.03 11.13 22.44
N LEU A 339 15.60 11.55 21.25
CA LEU A 339 14.63 12.61 21.00
C LEU A 339 13.27 12.06 20.53
N ASN A 340 13.19 10.77 20.19
CA ASN A 340 12.00 10.08 19.68
C ASN A 340 11.00 9.70 20.78
N LYS A 341 10.70 10.66 21.65
CA LYS A 341 9.66 10.56 22.67
C LYS A 341 9.21 11.95 23.05
N MET A 342 7.90 12.21 23.04
CA MET A 342 7.34 13.45 23.56
C MET A 342 6.05 13.23 24.33
N ALA A 343 5.85 14.03 25.37
CA ALA A 343 4.61 14.07 26.13
C ALA A 343 3.61 14.98 25.41
N VAL A 344 2.48 14.42 25.00
CA VAL A 344 1.38 15.14 24.35
C VAL A 344 0.21 15.21 25.32
N LYS A 345 -0.28 16.42 25.57
CA LYS A 345 -1.45 16.69 26.39
C LYS A 345 -2.71 16.59 25.53
N ILE A 346 -3.67 15.82 26.00
CA ILE A 346 -4.92 15.53 25.28
C ILE A 346 -6.09 15.82 26.21
N LYS A 347 -7.13 16.46 25.68
CA LYS A 347 -8.37 16.78 26.40
C LYS A 347 -9.56 16.65 25.46
N LEU A 348 -10.66 16.13 25.97
CA LEU A 348 -11.96 16.07 25.28
C LEU A 348 -12.93 17.10 25.85
N LEU A 349 -13.70 17.75 24.98
CA LEU A 349 -14.82 18.64 25.30
C LEU A 349 -16.10 18.04 24.75
N ASN A 350 -17.12 17.87 25.60
CA ASN A 350 -18.43 17.41 25.18
C ASN A 350 -19.14 18.54 24.41
N GLU A 351 -19.49 18.28 23.16
CA GLU A 351 -20.10 19.26 22.27
C GLU A 351 -21.45 19.79 22.76
N LEU A 352 -22.23 18.94 23.44
CA LEU A 352 -23.59 19.31 23.87
C LEU A 352 -23.59 20.07 25.19
N THR A 353 -22.74 19.66 26.13
CA THR A 353 -22.75 20.19 27.50
C THR A 353 -21.64 21.20 27.77
N GLU A 354 -20.73 21.39 26.81
CA GLU A 354 -19.51 22.22 26.94
C GLU A 354 -18.64 21.84 28.16
N THR A 355 -18.83 20.62 28.68
CA THR A 355 -18.02 20.11 29.80
C THR A 355 -16.75 19.47 29.27
N ALA A 356 -15.63 19.90 29.84
CA ALA A 356 -14.33 19.47 29.40
C ALA A 356 -13.69 18.52 30.41
N THR A 357 -12.98 17.52 29.91
CA THR A 357 -12.15 16.63 30.73
C THR A 357 -10.88 17.34 31.21
N ASP A 358 -10.24 16.80 32.25
CA ASP A 358 -8.87 17.16 32.59
C ASP A 358 -7.91 16.72 31.48
N TYR A 359 -6.78 17.43 31.32
CA TYR A 359 -5.73 16.97 30.43
C TYR A 359 -5.18 15.62 30.89
N LYS A 360 -5.04 14.71 29.92
CA LYS A 360 -4.23 13.50 30.05
C LYS A 360 -2.96 13.69 29.24
N SER A 361 -1.82 13.51 29.90
CA SER A 361 -0.54 13.46 29.22
C SER A 361 -0.26 12.04 28.77
N ALA A 362 0.15 11.86 27.53
CA ALA A 362 0.51 10.56 26.97
C ALA A 362 1.85 10.66 26.24
N ASP A 363 2.63 9.58 26.30
CA ASP A 363 3.88 9.48 25.57
C ASP A 363 3.61 9.11 24.10
N PHE A 364 4.23 9.85 23.19
CA PHE A 364 4.16 9.61 21.75
C PHE A 364 5.56 9.34 21.20
N THR A 365 5.64 8.48 20.18
CA THR A 365 6.87 8.16 19.44
C THR A 365 6.62 8.24 17.94
N ALA A 366 7.61 8.69 17.17
CA ALA A 366 7.53 8.79 15.71
C ALA A 366 7.95 7.50 15.00
N ASP A 367 7.35 7.26 13.84
CA ASP A 367 7.84 6.34 12.81
C ASP A 367 8.78 7.04 11.81
N ASP A 368 9.32 6.27 10.85
CA ASP A 368 10.25 6.76 9.82
C ASP A 368 9.66 7.85 8.90
N LYS A 369 8.34 8.07 8.94
CA LYS A 369 7.63 9.11 8.17
C LYS A 369 7.27 10.34 9.02
N GLY A 370 7.79 10.42 10.25
CA GLY A 370 7.48 11.51 11.18
C GLY A 370 6.05 11.45 11.72
N VAL A 371 5.38 10.30 11.66
CA VAL A 371 4.04 10.13 12.24
C VAL A 371 4.17 9.71 13.69
N TRP A 372 3.65 10.54 14.59
CA TRP A 372 3.73 10.32 16.02
C TRP A 372 2.49 9.58 16.51
N SER A 373 2.70 8.41 17.13
CA SER A 373 1.63 7.57 17.65
C SER A 373 1.68 7.48 19.16
N GLY A 374 0.52 7.53 19.81
CA GLY A 374 0.38 7.45 21.25
C GLY A 374 -1.06 7.14 21.65
N ASN A 375 -1.25 6.79 22.92
CA ASN A 375 -2.57 6.40 23.42
C ASN A 375 -2.89 7.03 24.78
N THR A 376 -4.18 7.22 25.03
CA THR A 376 -4.70 7.75 26.29
C THR A 376 -6.09 7.18 26.57
N SER A 377 -6.59 7.34 27.79
CA SER A 377 -7.93 6.89 28.17
C SER A 377 -8.69 7.92 28.97
N PHE A 378 -10.01 7.97 28.72
CA PHE A 378 -10.95 8.86 29.39
C PHE A 378 -12.14 8.08 29.93
N ASN A 379 -12.77 8.60 30.98
CA ASN A 379 -14.07 8.13 31.44
C ASN A 379 -15.13 9.17 31.05
N ILE A 380 -15.90 8.87 29.99
CA ILE A 380 -16.79 9.82 29.32
C ILE A 380 -18.09 9.14 28.82
N ASP A 381 -19.07 9.93 28.37
CA ASP A 381 -20.30 9.42 27.77
C ASP A 381 -20.12 9.09 26.29
N VAL A 382 -20.19 7.80 25.95
CA VAL A 382 -20.05 7.31 24.57
C VAL A 382 -21.23 7.67 23.64
N ASN A 383 -22.31 8.22 24.17
CA ASN A 383 -23.45 8.69 23.37
C ASN A 383 -23.32 10.16 22.96
N ALA A 384 -22.32 10.88 23.48
CA ALA A 384 -22.07 12.27 23.16
C ALA A 384 -21.12 12.43 21.95
N LYS A 385 -21.09 13.65 21.41
CA LYS A 385 -20.12 14.09 20.42
C LYS A 385 -19.04 14.92 21.10
N TYR A 386 -17.81 14.83 20.59
CA TYR A 386 -16.66 15.48 21.22
C TYR A 386 -15.87 16.38 20.26
N ILE A 387 -15.20 17.36 20.87
CA ILE A 387 -14.05 18.07 20.32
C ILE A 387 -12.81 17.53 21.05
N LEU A 388 -11.75 17.28 20.29
CA LEU A 388 -10.44 16.85 20.78
C LEU A 388 -9.47 18.04 20.77
N TYR A 389 -8.84 18.30 21.91
CA TYR A 389 -7.74 19.25 22.04
C TYR A 389 -6.43 18.47 22.20
N VAL A 390 -5.44 18.79 21.38
CA VAL A 390 -4.11 18.17 21.38
C VAL A 390 -3.04 19.24 21.50
N LYS A 391 -2.08 19.07 22.41
CA LYS A 391 -0.97 20.00 22.63
C LYS A 391 0.34 19.26 22.86
N GLY A 392 1.32 19.46 21.98
CA GLY A 392 2.68 18.98 22.15
C GLY A 392 3.52 19.89 23.06
N PRO A 393 4.80 19.55 23.33
CA PRO A 393 5.64 20.27 24.29
C PRO A 393 6.12 21.65 23.81
N TYR A 394 6.18 21.87 22.49
CA TYR A 394 6.60 23.13 21.85
C TYR A 394 5.53 23.65 20.88
N HIS A 395 4.31 23.12 20.99
CA HIS A 395 3.26 23.28 20.00
C HIS A 395 2.10 24.06 20.57
N ILE A 396 1.47 24.84 19.70
CA ILE A 396 0.23 25.51 20.07
C ILE A 396 -0.87 24.45 20.14
N GLN A 397 -1.85 24.64 21.01
CA GLN A 397 -2.94 23.70 21.14
C GLN A 397 -3.79 23.69 19.87
N LYS A 398 -4.12 22.49 19.38
CA LYS A 398 -5.02 22.31 18.25
C LYS A 398 -6.38 21.81 18.70
N LYS A 399 -7.45 22.49 18.26
CA LYS A 399 -8.84 22.04 18.35
C LYS A 399 -9.17 21.16 17.14
N ILE A 400 -9.77 19.99 17.36
CA ILE A 400 -10.04 18.98 16.33
C ILE A 400 -11.46 18.44 16.51
N CYS A 401 -12.26 18.53 15.45
CA CYS A 401 -13.68 18.19 15.52
C CYS A 401 -14.06 16.92 14.74
N ASP A 402 -13.16 16.37 13.94
CA ASP A 402 -13.39 15.23 13.06
C ASP A 402 -12.38 14.11 13.33
N GLU A 403 -12.79 12.85 13.10
CA GLU A 403 -11.93 11.67 13.33
C GLU A 403 -10.80 11.56 12.29
N LYS A 404 -10.98 12.18 11.12
CA LYS A 404 -10.03 12.22 9.99
C LYS A 404 -10.00 13.63 9.39
N PRO A 405 -9.48 14.61 10.12
CA PRO A 405 -9.44 15.99 9.67
C PRO A 405 -8.49 16.13 8.46
N ILE A 406 -8.80 17.05 7.57
CA ILE A 406 -7.99 17.37 6.39
C ILE A 406 -7.82 18.88 6.34
N GLU A 407 -6.60 19.35 6.07
CA GLU A 407 -6.33 20.74 5.71
C GLU A 407 -5.88 20.88 4.25
N THR A 408 -6.15 22.05 3.67
CA THR A 408 -5.74 22.39 2.30
C THR A 408 -4.36 23.06 2.26
N ALA A 409 -3.90 23.58 3.39
CA ALA A 409 -2.57 24.11 3.61
C ALA A 409 -2.13 23.81 5.05
N ASP A 410 -0.82 23.68 5.25
CA ASP A 410 -0.23 23.26 6.52
C ASP A 410 -0.66 24.18 7.68
N GLY A 411 -1.22 23.58 8.72
CA GLY A 411 -1.67 24.25 9.93
C GLY A 411 -3.00 24.99 9.83
N THR A 412 -3.66 25.04 8.65
CA THR A 412 -4.88 25.84 8.45
C THR A 412 -6.17 25.14 8.84
N TYR A 413 -6.14 23.90 9.34
CA TYR A 413 -7.35 23.26 9.85
C TYR A 413 -8.02 24.11 10.94
N SER A 414 -9.33 24.30 10.86
CA SER A 414 -10.14 24.93 11.90
C SER A 414 -11.51 24.27 11.93
N CYS A 415 -12.18 24.33 13.09
CA CYS A 415 -13.49 23.71 13.23
C CYS A 415 -14.35 24.34 14.33
N ILE A 416 -15.66 24.38 14.08
CA ILE A 416 -16.61 25.02 14.98
C ILE A 416 -17.31 23.98 15.86
N LYS A 417 -17.74 22.86 15.28
CA LYS A 417 -18.65 21.88 15.91
C LYS A 417 -18.01 20.51 16.04
N GLY A 418 -17.97 19.96 17.25
CA GLY A 418 -17.51 18.60 17.53
C GLY A 418 -18.38 17.51 16.90
N ASN A 419 -17.77 16.67 16.06
CA ASN A 419 -18.43 15.56 15.37
C ASN A 419 -17.86 14.19 15.73
N ILE A 420 -16.83 14.13 16.59
CA ILE A 420 -16.15 12.90 17.00
C ILE A 420 -17.12 12.02 17.80
N SER A 421 -17.28 10.76 17.37
CA SER A 421 -18.06 9.75 18.10
C SER A 421 -17.10 8.77 18.75
N LEU A 422 -17.37 8.41 20.01
CA LEU A 422 -16.49 7.50 20.74
C LEU A 422 -17.26 6.25 21.17
N LYS A 423 -16.65 5.08 21.01
CA LYS A 423 -17.17 3.81 21.53
C LYS A 423 -16.39 3.38 22.77
N LYS A 424 -16.99 2.51 23.58
CA LYS A 424 -16.30 1.87 24.71
C LYS A 424 -15.11 1.07 24.20
N GLY A 425 -14.03 1.07 24.96
CA GLY A 425 -12.77 0.42 24.58
C GLY A 425 -11.99 1.21 23.54
N TYR A 426 -11.28 0.51 22.65
CA TYR A 426 -10.35 1.12 21.69
C TYR A 426 -11.05 1.81 20.52
N ASN A 427 -10.64 3.04 20.25
CA ASN A 427 -11.04 3.82 19.10
C ASN A 427 -9.80 4.04 18.20
N ASP A 428 -9.67 3.20 17.18
CA ASP A 428 -8.50 3.16 16.28
C ASP A 428 -8.67 4.00 15.00
N VAL A 429 -9.76 4.76 14.91
CA VAL A 429 -10.13 5.55 13.73
C VAL A 429 -9.45 6.92 13.64
N PHE A 430 -8.75 7.34 14.71
CA PHE A 430 -8.14 8.66 14.84
C PHE A 430 -6.78 8.77 14.14
N ASP A 431 -6.86 8.87 12.81
CA ASP A 431 -5.74 9.27 11.98
C ASP A 431 -5.81 10.78 11.73
N LEU A 432 -5.12 11.55 12.57
CA LEU A 432 -5.09 13.01 12.50
C LEU A 432 -3.91 13.50 11.65
N THR A 433 -3.28 12.63 10.86
CA THR A 433 -2.13 12.99 10.01
C THR A 433 -2.50 13.85 8.80
N GLY A 434 -3.79 14.04 8.55
CA GLY A 434 -4.30 14.98 7.55
C GLY A 434 -4.23 16.44 7.99
N ILE A 435 -3.75 16.73 9.20
CA ILE A 435 -3.47 18.08 9.71
C ILE A 435 -2.10 18.13 10.39
N ILE A 436 -1.50 19.32 10.44
CA ILE A 436 -0.21 19.58 11.07
C ILE A 436 -0.39 20.40 12.35
N LEU A 437 0.22 19.94 13.44
CA LEU A 437 0.33 20.70 14.68
C LEU A 437 1.51 21.67 14.57
N LEU A 438 1.20 22.97 14.63
CA LEU A 438 2.18 24.03 14.51
C LEU A 438 3.02 24.18 15.78
N VAL A 439 4.33 24.37 15.58
CA VAL A 439 5.25 24.76 16.67
C VAL A 439 5.03 26.22 17.03
N GLY A 440 5.50 26.67 18.18
CA GLY A 440 5.49 28.11 18.46
C GLY A 440 5.43 28.50 19.92
N ASP A 441 4.69 27.74 20.72
CA ASP A 441 4.58 27.97 22.16
C ASP A 441 5.74 27.20 22.79
N LEU A 442 6.86 27.85 23.12
CA LEU A 442 8.09 27.23 23.63
C LEU A 442 8.10 27.24 25.17
N PRO A 443 9.05 26.60 25.90
CA PRO A 443 8.80 25.87 27.16
C PRO A 443 7.93 26.56 28.23
N ASP A 444 7.97 27.89 28.31
CA ASP A 444 6.99 28.69 29.05
C ASP A 444 5.67 28.77 28.28
N GLN A 445 4.94 27.64 28.26
CA GLN A 445 3.68 27.43 27.52
C GLN A 445 2.60 28.46 27.90
N ASN A 446 2.55 29.60 27.22
CA ASN A 446 1.63 30.70 27.50
C ASN A 446 0.41 30.69 26.56
N GLY A 447 0.37 29.77 25.59
CA GLY A 447 -0.72 29.61 24.64
C GLY A 447 -0.62 30.46 23.39
N ALA A 448 0.44 31.27 23.26
CA ALA A 448 0.70 32.12 22.10
C ALA A 448 2.08 31.84 21.50
N VAL A 449 2.29 32.30 20.26
CA VAL A 449 3.64 32.44 19.69
C VAL A 449 3.97 33.91 19.73
N ASP A 450 4.95 34.28 20.54
CA ASP A 450 5.29 35.69 20.75
C ASP A 450 6.79 35.96 20.60
N ALA A 451 7.19 37.19 20.94
CA ALA A 451 8.57 37.62 20.80
C ALA A 451 9.54 36.81 21.68
N TYR A 452 9.07 36.25 22.79
CA TYR A 452 9.82 35.37 23.66
C TYR A 452 10.26 34.12 22.91
N ASP A 453 9.34 33.38 22.31
CA ASP A 453 9.59 32.12 21.60
C ASP A 453 10.60 32.30 20.47
N ILE A 454 10.40 33.34 19.66
CA ILE A 454 11.30 33.72 18.57
C ILE A 454 12.70 34.05 19.10
N SER A 455 12.77 34.82 20.20
CA SER A 455 14.05 35.22 20.79
C SER A 455 14.80 34.03 21.39
N LEU A 456 14.08 33.06 21.98
CA LEU A 456 14.64 31.87 22.58
C LEU A 456 15.35 31.00 21.53
N VAL A 457 14.67 30.69 20.41
CA VAL A 457 15.29 29.95 19.30
C VAL A 457 16.46 30.73 18.70
N ARG A 458 16.30 32.04 18.47
CA ARG A 458 17.37 32.87 17.91
C ARG A 458 18.63 32.88 18.78
N ASN A 459 18.48 32.96 20.10
CA ASN A 459 19.60 32.99 21.04
C ASN A 459 20.33 31.64 21.14
N ASN A 460 19.65 30.55 20.77
CA ASN A 460 20.19 29.20 20.81
C ASN A 460 20.65 28.68 19.43
N LEU A 461 20.65 29.49 18.37
CA LEU A 461 21.13 29.05 17.05
C LEU A 461 22.56 28.50 17.09
N GLY A 462 22.74 27.33 16.45
CA GLY A 462 23.97 26.56 16.40
C GLY A 462 24.28 25.74 17.66
N LYS A 463 23.39 25.72 18.66
CA LYS A 463 23.58 24.96 19.91
C LYS A 463 23.13 23.52 19.75
N THR A 464 23.87 22.62 20.39
CA THR A 464 23.63 21.18 20.48
C THR A 464 23.70 20.67 21.91
N ASP A 465 23.90 21.56 22.89
CA ASP A 465 23.87 21.19 24.30
C ASP A 465 22.45 20.87 24.76
N GLU A 466 22.35 19.98 25.73
CA GLU A 466 21.08 19.39 26.20
C GLU A 466 20.05 20.45 26.61
N THR A 467 20.48 21.56 27.20
CA THR A 467 19.56 22.61 27.67
C THR A 467 18.98 23.42 26.51
N SER A 468 19.82 23.87 25.58
CA SER A 468 19.35 24.59 24.40
C SER A 468 18.47 23.71 23.51
N VAL A 469 18.85 22.44 23.30
CA VAL A 469 18.04 21.48 22.52
C VAL A 469 16.69 21.24 23.21
N ALA A 470 16.67 20.94 24.51
CA ALA A 470 15.43 20.70 25.25
C ALA A 470 14.47 21.91 25.28
N ASN A 471 14.98 23.12 25.02
CA ASN A 471 14.20 24.35 25.11
C ASN A 471 13.84 24.97 23.75
N SER A 472 14.49 24.60 22.66
CA SER A 472 14.33 25.32 21.38
C SER A 472 14.55 24.52 20.09
N ASP A 473 14.88 23.23 20.19
CA ASP A 473 14.89 22.32 19.03
C ASP A 473 13.46 21.82 18.78
N VAL A 474 12.76 22.47 17.86
CA VAL A 474 11.33 22.25 17.62
C VAL A 474 11.08 21.18 16.57
N ASN A 475 12.03 20.98 15.65
CA ASN A 475 11.98 19.88 14.67
C ASN A 475 12.57 18.56 15.20
N ARG A 476 13.20 18.60 16.39
CA ARG A 476 13.79 17.49 17.13
C ARG A 476 14.91 16.78 16.37
N ASP A 477 15.73 17.51 15.62
CA ASP A 477 16.87 16.94 14.87
C ASP A 477 18.20 16.93 15.67
N GLY A 478 18.18 17.47 16.89
CA GLY A 478 19.31 17.50 17.82
C GLY A 478 20.21 18.72 17.69
N ILE A 479 19.85 19.70 16.86
CA ILE A 479 20.54 20.98 16.74
C ILE A 479 19.52 22.11 16.63
N VAL A 480 19.74 23.22 17.34
CA VAL A 480 18.90 24.40 17.15
C VAL A 480 19.47 25.20 15.97
N ASP A 481 18.76 25.28 14.86
CA ASP A 481 19.26 25.95 13.64
C ASP A 481 18.21 26.82 12.93
N THR A 482 18.52 27.23 11.70
CA THR A 482 17.66 28.09 10.89
C THR A 482 16.31 27.45 10.54
N GLN A 483 16.19 26.13 10.58
CA GLN A 483 14.95 25.39 10.34
C GLN A 483 13.98 25.56 11.51
N ASP A 484 14.45 25.51 12.76
CA ASP A 484 13.64 25.79 13.94
C ASP A 484 13.12 27.23 13.88
N TYR A 485 14.03 28.16 13.62
CA TYR A 485 13.71 29.58 13.54
C TYR A 485 12.69 29.87 12.42
N SER A 486 12.83 29.21 11.27
CA SER A 486 11.89 29.35 10.16
C SER A 486 10.53 28.74 10.48
N SER A 487 10.49 27.64 11.24
CA SER A 487 9.24 26.96 11.64
C SER A 487 8.40 27.83 12.58
N ILE A 488 9.04 28.49 13.55
CA ILE A 488 8.38 29.46 14.45
C ILE A 488 7.84 30.66 13.66
N ILE A 489 8.62 31.21 12.72
CA ILE A 489 8.15 32.33 11.86
C ILE A 489 6.96 31.89 11.01
N ALA A 490 6.99 30.68 10.46
CA ALA A 490 5.89 30.15 9.67
C ALA A 490 4.61 30.01 10.51
N ALA A 491 4.72 29.57 11.78
CA ALA A 491 3.58 29.47 12.68
C ALA A 491 2.92 30.83 12.96
N LEU A 492 3.69 31.93 13.07
CA LEU A 492 3.16 33.30 13.24
C LEU A 492 2.31 33.78 12.07
N SER A 493 2.52 33.22 10.87
CA SER A 493 1.76 33.59 9.67
C SER A 493 0.34 33.01 9.67
N ILE A 494 0.08 32.03 10.54
CA ILE A 494 -1.21 31.37 10.69
C ILE A 494 -1.91 31.97 11.91
N LYS A 495 -2.97 32.76 11.68
CA LYS A 495 -3.82 33.26 12.77
C LYS A 495 -4.51 32.09 13.46
N GLN A 496 -4.15 31.85 14.72
CA GLN A 496 -4.83 30.86 15.55
C GLN A 496 -5.90 31.58 16.37
N ASP A 497 -7.12 31.64 15.84
CA ASP A 497 -8.28 32.23 16.53
C ASP A 497 -8.98 31.20 17.47
N GLU A 498 -8.28 30.19 17.98
CA GLU A 498 -8.89 29.06 18.71
C GLU A 498 -8.33 28.89 20.13
N GLU A 499 -8.78 29.76 21.06
CA GLU A 499 -8.79 29.48 22.51
C GLU A 499 -10.00 28.63 22.91
#